data_AF-A0A372DCA5-F1
#
_entry.id   AF-A0A372DCA5-F1
#
_cell.length_a   1.000
_cell.length_b   1.000
_cell.length_c   1.000
_cell.angle_alpha   90.00
_cell.angle_beta   90.00
_cell.angle_gamma   90.00
#
_symmetry.space_group_name_H-M   'P 1'
#
loop_
_entity.id
_entity.type
_entity.pdbx_description
1 polymer ?
#
loop_
_entity_poly.entity_id
_entity_poly.type
_entity_poly.pdbx_seq_one_letter_code
_entity_poly.pdbx_strand_id
1 'polypeptide(L)'
;MEPLAMGAVAIGVLMAKKSAETTSELLTKEVLEPMLPTIRTAVGTLTAPLRDRVAALGDRVVARLPAASQENPFNDLALLEAIVVEEAADPAMAATVNEVAASLPAIEIKIDQRKQQGNVFNDSAIANFNAPITQNFS
;
A
#
# COMPACT_ATOMS: atom_id res chain seq x y z
N MET A 1 1.45 17.14 -3.72
CA MET A 1 0.40 16.35 -3.02
C MET A 1 0.48 16.66 -1.52
N GLU A 2 -0.61 16.63 -0.77
CA GLU A 2 -0.57 16.88 0.69
C GLU A 2 0.15 15.75 1.45
N PRO A 3 0.79 16.02 2.61
CA PRO A 3 1.55 15.03 3.38
C PRO A 3 0.73 13.79 3.75
N LEU A 4 -0.51 13.97 4.22
CA LEU A 4 -1.38 12.84 4.58
C LEU A 4 -1.73 11.97 3.35
N ALA A 5 -1.92 12.58 2.19
CA ALA A 5 -2.20 11.87 0.96
C ALA A 5 -0.96 11.12 0.44
N MET A 6 0.25 11.68 0.59
CA MET A 6 1.49 10.96 0.30
C MET A 6 1.74 9.81 1.28
N GLY A 7 1.46 10.03 2.57
CA GLY A 7 1.54 9.00 3.60
C GLY A 7 0.62 7.83 3.32
N ALA A 8 -0.63 8.09 2.88
CA ALA A 8 -1.55 7.05 2.46
C ALA A 8 -1.03 6.24 1.26
N VAL A 9 -0.39 6.90 0.29
CA VAL A 9 0.27 6.22 -0.85
C VAL A 9 1.40 5.32 -0.35
N ALA A 10 2.25 5.81 0.55
CA ALA A 10 3.35 5.05 1.13
C ALA A 10 2.86 3.80 1.90
N ILE A 11 1.82 3.94 2.72
CA ILE A 11 1.17 2.80 3.39
C ILE A 11 0.62 1.80 2.37
N GLY A 12 -0.02 2.28 1.30
CA GLY A 12 -0.50 1.44 0.21
C GLY A 12 0.61 0.62 -0.47
N VAL A 13 1.74 1.26 -0.75
CA VAL A 13 2.94 0.61 -1.31
C VAL A 13 3.47 -0.46 -0.37
N LEU A 14 3.56 -0.20 0.93
CA LEU A 14 4.00 -1.20 1.91
C LEU A 14 3.06 -2.39 2.00
N MET A 15 1.76 -2.13 2.04
CA MET A 15 0.75 -3.19 2.11
C MET A 15 0.76 -4.05 0.85
N ALA A 16 0.83 -3.42 -0.32
CA ALA A 16 0.88 -4.13 -1.58
C ALA A 16 2.21 -4.90 -1.75
N LYS A 17 3.34 -4.35 -1.29
CA LYS A 17 4.63 -5.06 -1.28
C LYS A 17 4.61 -6.28 -0.36
N LYS A 18 4.06 -6.13 0.85
CA LYS A 18 3.90 -7.25 1.79
C LYS A 18 2.95 -8.32 1.23
N SER A 19 1.92 -7.93 0.48
CA SER A 19 1.05 -8.86 -0.24
C SER A 19 1.78 -9.53 -1.41
N ALA A 20 2.57 -8.79 -2.18
CA ALA A 20 3.39 -9.30 -3.29
C ALA A 20 4.42 -10.33 -2.83
N GLU A 21 5.03 -10.14 -1.65
CA GLU A 21 5.95 -11.12 -1.04
C GLU A 21 5.27 -12.46 -0.76
N THR A 22 3.95 -12.48 -0.50
CA THR A 22 3.19 -13.71 -0.24
C THR A 22 2.55 -14.29 -1.51
N THR A 23 2.30 -13.48 -2.54
CA THR A 23 1.65 -13.90 -3.79
C THR A 23 2.59 -14.04 -4.99
N SER A 24 3.88 -13.70 -4.84
CA SER A 24 4.88 -13.64 -5.94
C SER A 24 4.51 -12.66 -7.08
N GLU A 25 3.66 -11.68 -6.79
CA GLU A 25 3.22 -10.70 -7.79
C GLU A 25 4.12 -9.46 -7.81
N LEU A 26 4.22 -8.81 -8.97
CA LEU A 26 4.96 -7.56 -9.09
C LEU A 26 4.08 -6.37 -8.68
N LEU A 27 4.65 -5.46 -7.90
CA LEU A 27 4.00 -4.21 -7.57
C LEU A 27 3.94 -3.31 -8.82
N THR A 28 2.75 -3.04 -9.32
CA THR A 28 2.56 -2.12 -10.44
C THR A 28 1.60 -0.98 -10.10
N LYS A 29 1.67 0.08 -10.90
CA LYS A 29 0.78 1.24 -10.78
C LYS A 29 -0.69 0.83 -10.89
N GLU A 30 -0.99 -0.13 -11.77
CA GLU A 30 -2.34 -0.65 -12.03
C GLU A 30 -2.93 -1.39 -10.83
N VAL A 31 -2.07 -1.95 -9.96
CA VAL A 31 -2.49 -2.57 -8.70
C VAL A 31 -2.74 -1.50 -7.63
N LEU A 32 -1.87 -0.50 -7.56
CA LEU A 32 -1.91 0.53 -6.52
C LEU A 32 -3.00 1.59 -6.72
N GLU A 33 -3.14 2.13 -7.93
CA GLU A 33 -4.12 3.18 -8.25
C GLU A 33 -5.55 2.88 -7.79
N PRO A 34 -6.13 1.69 -8.04
CA PRO A 34 -7.49 1.39 -7.60
C PRO A 34 -7.63 1.24 -6.08
N MET A 35 -6.54 0.93 -5.36
CA MET A 35 -6.55 0.79 -3.90
C MET A 35 -6.45 2.13 -3.17
N LEU A 36 -5.84 3.15 -3.80
CA LEU A 36 -5.57 4.44 -3.17
C LEU A 36 -6.79 5.16 -2.61
N PRO A 37 -7.96 5.22 -3.29
CA PRO A 37 -9.14 5.87 -2.72
C PRO A 37 -9.55 5.22 -1.39
N THR A 38 -9.57 3.89 -1.34
CA THR A 38 -9.90 3.11 -0.14
C THR A 38 -8.91 3.39 0.98
N ILE A 39 -7.61 3.36 0.67
CA ILE A 39 -6.55 3.62 1.68
C ILE A 39 -6.64 5.07 2.18
N ARG A 40 -6.85 6.05 1.29
CA ARG A 40 -7.01 7.46 1.68
C ARG A 40 -8.22 7.66 2.58
N THR A 41 -9.36 7.09 2.24
CA THR A 41 -10.56 7.13 3.08
C THR A 41 -10.29 6.52 4.44
N ALA A 42 -9.66 5.34 4.48
CA ALA A 42 -9.40 4.64 5.73
C ALA A 42 -8.34 5.35 6.60
N VAL A 43 -7.28 5.91 6.01
CA VAL A 43 -6.32 6.81 6.68
C VAL A 43 -7.03 8.04 7.25
N GLY A 44 -7.99 8.62 6.53
CA GLY A 44 -8.80 9.74 6.99
C GLY A 44 -9.64 9.41 8.23
N THR A 45 -10.03 8.15 8.41
CA THR A 45 -10.79 7.67 9.58
C THR A 45 -9.93 7.32 10.79
N LEU A 46 -8.60 7.31 10.66
CA LEU A 46 -7.69 7.03 11.78
C LEU A 46 -7.81 8.09 12.87
N THR A 47 -7.47 7.70 14.10
CA THR A 47 -7.32 8.63 15.24
C THR A 47 -6.23 9.65 14.95
N ALA A 48 -6.34 10.86 15.52
CA ALA A 48 -5.39 11.94 15.27
C ALA A 48 -3.91 11.52 15.45
N PRO A 49 -3.51 10.80 16.53
CA PRO A 49 -2.12 10.38 16.69
C PRO A 49 -1.61 9.45 15.57
N LEU A 50 -2.44 8.55 15.05
CA LEU A 50 -2.08 7.67 13.95
C LEU A 50 -2.04 8.43 12.62
N ARG A 51 -3.00 9.34 12.41
CA ARG A 51 -3.06 10.19 11.23
C ARG A 51 -1.82 11.10 11.12
N ASP A 52 -1.37 11.67 12.23
CA ASP A 52 -0.18 12.52 12.28
C ASP A 52 1.10 11.73 11.95
N ARG A 53 1.19 10.48 12.42
CA ARG A 53 2.29 9.58 12.06
C ARG A 53 2.30 9.23 10.57
N VAL A 54 1.12 9.01 9.98
CA VAL A 54 0.99 8.78 8.52
C VAL A 54 1.37 10.04 7.74
N ALA A 55 0.95 11.22 8.19
CA ALA A 55 1.36 12.48 7.57
C ALA A 55 2.88 12.69 7.65
N ALA A 56 3.51 12.40 8.78
CA ALA A 56 4.95 12.48 8.95
C ALA A 56 5.73 11.51 8.04
N LEU A 57 5.20 10.30 7.80
CA LEU A 57 5.73 9.40 6.76
C LEU A 57 5.64 10.06 5.38
N GLY A 58 4.49 10.67 5.07
CA GLY A 58 4.30 11.43 3.84
C GLY A 58 5.33 12.54 3.64
N ASP A 59 5.60 13.35 4.67
CA ASP A 59 6.61 14.40 4.62
C ASP A 59 8.01 13.86 4.32
N ARG A 60 8.40 12.75 4.95
CA ARG A 60 9.70 12.10 4.68
C ARG A 60 9.81 11.57 3.26
N VAL A 61 8.72 11.02 2.73
CA VAL A 61 8.66 10.55 1.33
C VAL A 61 8.74 11.73 0.37
N VAL A 62 7.99 12.81 0.60
CA VAL A 62 8.03 14.03 -0.22
C VAL A 62 9.45 14.63 -0.24
N ALA A 63 10.13 14.68 0.90
CA ALA A 63 11.49 15.23 1.01
C ALA A 63 12.53 14.48 0.16
N ARG A 64 12.26 13.22 -0.19
CA ARG A 64 13.17 12.34 -0.93
C ARG A 64 12.74 12.11 -2.38
N LEU A 65 11.50 12.44 -2.73
CA LEU A 65 10.98 12.35 -4.10
C LEU A 65 11.36 13.59 -4.92
N PRO A 66 11.74 13.42 -6.21
CA PRO A 66 11.89 14.53 -7.14
C PRO A 66 10.60 15.35 -7.25
N ALA A 67 10.71 16.66 -7.42
CA ALA A 67 9.54 17.55 -7.52
C ALA A 67 8.55 17.12 -8.62
N ALA A 68 9.06 16.63 -9.77
CA ALA A 68 8.25 16.11 -10.88
C ALA A 68 7.37 14.90 -10.51
N SER A 69 7.70 14.20 -9.41
CA SER A 69 7.01 13.00 -8.92
C SER A 69 6.24 13.25 -7.62
N GLN A 70 6.28 14.47 -7.07
CA GLN A 70 5.48 14.83 -5.89
C GLN A 70 4.00 15.06 -6.21
N GLU A 71 3.67 15.37 -7.46
CA GLU A 71 2.28 15.46 -7.94
C GLU A 71 1.71 14.09 -8.27
N ASN A 72 2.52 13.23 -8.88
CA ASN A 72 2.20 11.84 -9.15
C ASN A 72 3.38 10.91 -8.78
N PRO A 73 3.37 10.32 -7.57
CA PRO A 73 4.47 9.50 -7.07
C PRO A 73 4.64 8.18 -7.84
N PHE A 74 3.66 7.79 -8.66
CA PHE A 74 3.77 6.63 -9.54
C PHE A 74 4.62 6.88 -10.79
N ASN A 75 4.97 8.13 -11.09
CA ASN A 75 5.91 8.44 -12.17
C ASN A 75 7.28 7.80 -11.91
N ASP A 76 7.68 7.70 -10.63
CA ASP A 76 8.91 7.04 -10.19
C ASP A 76 8.59 5.94 -9.16
N LEU A 77 7.74 4.98 -9.53
CA LEU A 77 7.27 3.92 -8.62
C LEU A 77 8.43 3.15 -7.96
N ALA A 78 9.50 2.84 -8.69
CA ALA A 78 10.66 2.13 -8.13
C ALA A 78 11.39 2.96 -7.05
N LEU A 79 11.48 4.27 -7.24
CA LEU A 79 12.08 5.17 -6.25
C LEU A 79 11.18 5.33 -5.02
N LEU A 80 9.87 5.51 -5.25
CA LEU A 80 8.87 5.54 -4.19
C LEU A 80 8.95 4.27 -3.34
N GLU A 81 8.98 3.10 -3.97
CA GLU A 81 9.12 1.82 -3.28
C GLU A 81 10.41 1.75 -2.46
N ALA A 82 11.55 2.12 -3.04
CA ALA A 82 12.84 2.10 -2.34
C ALA A 82 12.84 3.00 -1.10
N ILE A 83 12.34 4.24 -1.22
CA ILE A 83 12.21 5.18 -0.10
C ILE A 83 11.34 4.57 0.99
N VAL A 84 10.17 4.07 0.61
CA VAL A 84 9.16 3.57 1.54
C VAL A 84 9.62 2.30 2.27
N VAL A 85 10.36 1.42 1.59
CA VAL A 85 10.99 0.23 2.20
C VAL A 85 12.05 0.60 3.21
N GLU A 86 12.89 1.60 2.89
CA GLU A 86 13.91 2.10 3.82
C GLU A 86 13.27 2.73 5.06
N GLU A 87 12.21 3.52 4.88
CA GLU A 87 11.44 4.08 5.99
C GLU A 87 10.81 2.98 6.84
N ALA A 88 10.28 1.92 6.24
CA ALA A 88 9.68 0.80 6.97
C ALA A 88 10.70 -0.09 7.71
N ALA A 89 12.00 0.04 7.41
CA ALA A 89 13.05 -0.61 8.18
C ALA A 89 13.29 0.08 9.53
N ASP A 90 12.82 1.33 9.72
CA ASP A 90 12.82 1.98 11.03
C ASP A 90 11.82 1.26 11.97
N PRO A 91 12.25 0.78 13.14
CA PRO A 91 11.36 0.13 14.11
C PRO A 91 10.12 0.95 14.51
N ALA A 92 10.24 2.27 14.60
CA ALA A 92 9.13 3.16 14.91
C ALA A 92 8.12 3.25 13.75
N MET A 93 8.61 3.17 12.52
CA MET A 93 7.77 3.12 11.33
C MET A 93 7.10 1.77 11.19
N ALA A 94 7.81 0.67 11.42
CA ALA A 94 7.24 -0.67 11.40
C ALA A 94 6.06 -0.81 12.37
N ALA A 95 6.18 -0.24 13.58
CA ALA A 95 5.08 -0.18 14.54
C ALA A 95 3.89 0.63 14.00
N THR A 96 4.15 1.80 13.41
CA THR A 96 3.11 2.64 12.79
C THR A 96 2.39 1.91 11.66
N VAL A 97 3.13 1.22 10.78
CA VAL A 97 2.55 0.47 9.66
C VAL A 97 1.68 -0.68 10.17
N ASN A 98 2.11 -1.40 11.21
CA ASN A 98 1.31 -2.47 11.81
C ASN A 98 0.04 -1.94 12.49
N GLU A 99 0.13 -0.83 13.24
CA GLU A 99 -1.03 -0.19 13.89
C GLU A 99 -2.02 0.36 12.86
N VAL A 100 -1.52 0.96 11.78
CA VAL A 100 -2.34 1.42 10.66
C VAL A 100 -2.98 0.22 9.98
N ALA A 101 -2.22 -0.81 9.58
CA ALA A 101 -2.76 -2.00 8.93
C ALA A 101 -3.85 -2.71 9.77
N ALA A 102 -3.70 -2.75 11.10
CA ALA A 102 -4.71 -3.29 12.00
C ALA A 102 -5.97 -2.41 12.11
N SER A 103 -5.83 -1.10 11.86
CA SER A 103 -6.92 -0.12 11.89
C SER A 103 -7.61 0.04 10.54
N LEU A 104 -6.98 -0.40 9.45
CA LEU A 104 -7.56 -0.38 8.12
C LEU A 104 -8.55 -1.55 7.97
N PRO A 105 -9.72 -1.33 7.35
CA PRO A 105 -10.60 -2.43 6.99
C PRO A 105 -9.86 -3.40 6.06
N ALA A 106 -10.22 -4.69 6.08
CA ALA A 106 -9.66 -5.65 5.15
C ALA A 106 -9.88 -5.15 3.71
N ILE A 107 -8.80 -4.72 3.07
CA ILE A 107 -8.79 -4.28 1.68
C ILE A 107 -8.66 -5.53 0.83
N GLU A 108 -9.77 -5.95 0.23
CA GLU A 108 -9.79 -7.03 -0.75
C GLU A 108 -9.04 -6.55 -2.01
N ILE A 109 -7.81 -6.99 -2.19
CA ILE A 109 -7.03 -6.69 -3.41
C ILE A 109 -7.53 -7.65 -4.50
N LYS A 110 -8.51 -7.21 -5.29
CA LYS A 110 -8.90 -7.92 -6.51
C LYS A 110 -7.85 -7.69 -7.59
N ILE A 111 -6.85 -8.55 -7.60
CA ILE A 111 -5.86 -8.60 -8.66
C ILE A 111 -6.54 -9.30 -9.84
N ASP A 112 -6.99 -8.51 -10.82
CA ASP A 112 -7.68 -9.04 -11.99
C ASP A 112 -6.66 -9.72 -12.91
N GLN A 113 -6.37 -10.99 -12.64
CA GLN A 113 -5.46 -11.84 -13.42
C GLN A 113 -5.91 -12.01 -14.89
N ARG A 114 -7.12 -11.56 -15.26
CA ARG A 114 -7.66 -11.63 -16.63
C ARG A 114 -6.82 -10.89 -17.67
N LYS A 115 -5.96 -9.94 -17.27
CA LYS A 115 -5.10 -9.22 -18.22
C LYS A 115 -3.73 -9.86 -18.43
N GLN A 116 -3.28 -10.78 -17.57
CA GLN A 116 -1.91 -11.29 -17.67
C GLN A 116 -1.81 -12.66 -18.35
N GLN A 117 -2.80 -13.52 -18.27
CA GLN A 117 -2.76 -14.79 -19.00
C GLN A 117 -4.15 -15.17 -19.47
N GLY A 118 -4.28 -15.43 -20.78
CA GLY A 118 -5.44 -16.11 -21.33
C GLY A 118 -5.48 -17.52 -20.78
N ASN A 119 -6.12 -17.70 -19.62
CA ASN A 119 -6.93 -18.85 -19.23
C ASN A 119 -7.51 -18.60 -17.82
N VAL A 120 -8.77 -18.98 -17.70
CA VAL A 120 -9.74 -18.68 -16.64
C VAL A 120 -9.34 -19.28 -15.30
N PHE A 121 -9.28 -18.46 -14.23
CA PHE A 121 -9.75 -18.81 -12.87
C PHE A 121 -10.20 -17.53 -12.16
N ASN A 122 -11.47 -17.48 -11.74
CA ASN A 122 -12.07 -16.34 -11.06
C ASN A 122 -11.79 -16.48 -9.55
N ASP A 123 -10.52 -16.32 -9.16
CA ASP A 123 -10.13 -16.50 -7.76
C ASP A 123 -10.23 -15.16 -7.02
N SER A 124 -11.24 -15.03 -6.17
CA SER A 124 -11.40 -13.86 -5.31
C SER A 124 -10.50 -14.06 -4.10
N ALA A 125 -9.23 -13.66 -4.22
CA ALA A 125 -8.30 -13.73 -3.10
C ALA A 125 -8.67 -12.67 -2.05
N ILE A 126 -9.30 -13.08 -0.96
CA ILE A 126 -9.50 -12.23 0.22
C ILE A 126 -8.18 -12.17 0.97
N ALA A 127 -7.42 -11.10 0.76
CA ALA A 127 -6.25 -10.78 1.57
C ALA A 127 -6.70 -10.30 2.97
N ASN A 128 -6.86 -11.24 3.90
CA ASN A 128 -7.03 -10.91 5.31
C ASN A 128 -5.64 -10.65 5.91
N PHE A 129 -5.35 -9.39 6.26
CA PHE A 129 -4.05 -8.93 6.76
C PHE A 129 -3.54 -9.67 8.02
N ASN A 130 -4.42 -10.40 8.72
CA ASN A 130 -4.11 -11.18 9.92
C ASN A 130 -4.30 -12.71 9.77
N ALA A 131 -4.59 -13.22 8.58
CA ALA A 131 -4.79 -14.66 8.38
C ALA A 131 -3.94 -15.18 7.22
N PRO A 132 -3.32 -16.37 7.34
CA PRO A 132 -2.77 -17.06 6.18
C PRO A 132 -3.89 -17.23 5.15
N ILE A 133 -3.61 -16.88 3.89
CA ILE A 133 -4.57 -16.98 2.79
C ILE A 133 -4.96 -18.45 2.65
N THR A 134 -6.17 -18.82 3.10
CA THR A 134 -6.74 -20.13 2.83
C THR A 134 -7.26 -20.16 1.41
N GLN A 135 -6.44 -20.68 0.50
CA GLN A 135 -6.89 -21.06 -0.85
C GLN A 135 -7.71 -22.36 -0.73
N ASN A 136 -9.02 -22.27 -1.00
CA ASN A 136 -9.84 -23.46 -1.17
C ASN A 136 -9.88 -23.80 -2.66
N PHE A 137 -9.24 -24.91 -3.03
CA PHE A 137 -9.41 -25.52 -4.33
C PHE A 137 -10.76 -26.25 -4.35
N SER A 138 -11.72 -25.74 -5.13
CA SER A 138 -12.98 -26.41 -5.45
C SER A 138 -12.93 -27.02 -6.85
#